data_AF-A0A1G8PXM5-F1
#
_entry.id   AF-A0A1G8PXM5-F1
#
_cell.length_a   1.000
_cell.length_b   1.000
_cell.length_c   1.000
_cell.angle_alpha   90.00
_cell.angle_beta   90.00
_cell.angle_gamma   90.00
#
_symmetry.space_group_name_H-M   'P 1'
#
loop_
_entity.id
_entity.type
_entity.pdbx_description
1 polymer ?
#
loop_
_entity_poly.entity_id
_entity_poly.type
_entity_poly.pdbx_seq_one_letter_code
_entity_poly.pdbx_strand_id
1 'polypeptide(L)'
;MGVSFGRDILIAGYKPAVFKNALRGFMRTGSPGNLIDLKSVFPLRRDGAIVFEECLDRGLIELKDGFTVSEKGETVARGRVVRRTALAQAQMVLDDFLRHVEMLNQDTDAVRYVERVWVFGSLMRGEETVGDIDLALETSRRPEYLADYALMKRHLKELLSRRDDVPTSRGLVWSAETWITERALYGPRRHPLLAGVQSDVSDLVDLGAPCRLIYDRARGGRVNDPILSCHPQSNGRQNDLAPPAEMPDFTPNGLRPMDGRWVAGFSKWGGVSPYDIFRGWTDDAHKLFPQYPEGLRIVGDNRDLASYPWVPKRLKAGGFDGREAIALVNATPFKGTSVALRRKVEHGSDKWILHAWFEHLEFYRSRKRVDYSTLPDLAAAAALILAVDAERMLRRAAEESAGAGIQICVRRDLDEDVNVHFIDAVHNHLQARRIRIEPEGWSSPPASVVRA
;
A
#
# COMPACT_ATOMS: atom_id res chain seq x y z
N MET A 1 -16.88 -5.09 9.17
CA MET A 1 -16.41 -3.80 8.60
C MET A 1 -14.91 -3.88 8.37
N GLY A 2 -14.43 -3.51 7.18
CA GLY A 2 -12.99 -3.48 6.86
C GLY A 2 -12.35 -2.13 7.20
N VAL A 3 -11.04 -2.11 7.40
CA VAL A 3 -10.29 -0.86 7.65
C VAL A 3 -10.34 0.08 6.46
N SER A 4 -10.33 1.39 6.71
CA SER A 4 -10.28 2.42 5.67
C SER A 4 -9.00 3.25 5.79
N PHE A 5 -8.19 3.26 4.73
CA PHE A 5 -6.97 4.06 4.65
C PHE A 5 -7.29 5.45 4.12
N GLY A 6 -6.71 6.48 4.74
CA GLY A 6 -6.63 7.80 4.15
C GLY A 6 -5.84 7.75 2.85
N ARG A 7 -6.38 8.36 1.78
CA ARG A 7 -5.74 8.39 0.45
C ARG A 7 -4.35 9.04 0.46
N ASP A 8 -4.12 9.96 1.38
CA ASP A 8 -2.93 10.83 1.40
C ASP A 8 -1.86 10.36 2.40
N ILE A 9 -2.14 9.30 3.17
CA ILE A 9 -1.12 8.63 3.99
C ILE A 9 -0.08 8.02 3.06
N LEU A 10 1.19 8.07 3.46
CA LEU A 10 2.29 7.40 2.77
C LEU A 10 2.93 6.38 3.71
N ILE A 11 3.24 5.22 3.16
CA ILE A 11 3.94 4.11 3.84
C ILE A 11 5.22 3.90 3.02
N ALA A 12 6.39 4.22 3.60
CA ALA A 12 7.67 4.27 2.89
C ALA A 12 7.59 5.04 1.55
N GLY A 13 6.88 6.18 1.55
CA GLY A 13 6.68 7.01 0.36
C GLY A 13 5.73 6.43 -0.69
N TYR A 14 5.02 5.33 -0.41
CA TYR A 14 3.99 4.77 -1.30
C TYR A 14 2.59 4.93 -0.71
N LYS A 15 1.59 5.06 -1.59
CA LYS A 15 0.18 5.11 -1.18
C LYS A 15 -0.28 3.73 -0.65
N PRO A 16 -1.18 3.66 0.35
CA PRO A 16 -1.73 2.41 0.86
C PRO A 16 -2.36 1.51 -0.22
N ALA A 17 -2.88 2.11 -1.29
CA ALA A 17 -3.40 1.37 -2.44
C ALA A 17 -2.34 0.48 -3.12
N VAL A 18 -1.06 0.89 -3.11
CA VAL A 18 0.06 0.11 -3.65
C VAL A 18 0.23 -1.17 -2.84
N PHE A 19 0.36 -1.04 -1.51
CA PHE A 19 0.45 -2.20 -0.60
C PHE A 19 -0.75 -3.12 -0.72
N LYS A 20 -1.97 -2.57 -0.71
CA LYS A 20 -3.20 -3.33 -0.90
C LYS A 20 -3.17 -4.16 -2.19
N ASN A 21 -2.86 -3.53 -3.32
CA ASN A 21 -2.89 -4.22 -4.61
C ASN A 21 -1.74 -5.23 -4.74
N ALA A 22 -0.56 -4.93 -4.20
CA ALA A 22 0.57 -5.85 -4.12
C ALA A 22 0.22 -7.10 -3.30
N LEU A 23 -0.34 -6.93 -2.10
CA LEU A 23 -0.77 -8.03 -1.24
C LEU A 23 -1.84 -8.88 -1.92
N ARG A 24 -2.83 -8.27 -2.59
CA ARG A 24 -3.82 -9.02 -3.37
C ARG A 24 -3.20 -9.82 -4.51
N GLY A 25 -2.20 -9.28 -5.20
CA GLY A 25 -1.45 -10.00 -6.23
C GLY A 25 -0.67 -11.18 -5.65
N PHE A 26 -0.05 -10.97 -4.49
CA PHE A 26 0.69 -12.01 -3.78
C PHE A 26 -0.20 -13.12 -3.26
N MET A 27 -1.35 -12.81 -2.64
CA MET A 27 -2.33 -13.81 -2.18
C MET A 27 -2.81 -14.76 -3.28
N ARG A 28 -2.82 -14.31 -4.54
CA ARG A 28 -3.20 -15.16 -5.68
C ARG A 28 -2.11 -16.13 -6.13
N THR A 29 -0.85 -15.83 -5.84
CA THR A 29 0.29 -16.52 -6.45
C THR A 29 1.26 -17.15 -5.45
N GLY A 30 1.29 -16.68 -4.20
CA GLY A 30 2.23 -17.10 -3.17
C GLY A 30 3.71 -16.82 -3.52
N SER A 31 3.99 -16.04 -4.59
CA SER A 31 5.34 -15.89 -5.14
C SER A 31 5.85 -14.46 -4.96
N PRO A 32 7.00 -14.26 -4.27
CA PRO A 32 7.64 -12.96 -4.14
C PRO A 32 7.93 -12.32 -5.50
N GLY A 33 8.41 -13.12 -6.46
CA GLY A 33 8.69 -12.67 -7.81
C GLY A 33 7.45 -12.08 -8.48
N ASN A 34 6.30 -12.74 -8.38
CA ASN A 34 5.06 -12.26 -9.00
C ASN A 34 4.53 -10.97 -8.37
N LEU A 35 4.72 -10.76 -7.05
CA LEU A 35 4.42 -9.47 -6.43
C LEU A 35 5.38 -8.39 -6.95
N ILE A 36 6.69 -8.64 -6.86
CA ILE A 36 7.73 -7.68 -7.27
C ILE A 36 7.55 -7.29 -8.74
N ASP A 37 7.14 -8.24 -9.57
CA ASP A 37 6.94 -8.05 -11.00
C ASP A 37 5.58 -7.51 -11.41
N LEU A 38 4.69 -7.18 -10.47
CA LEU A 38 3.32 -6.77 -10.76
C LEU A 38 3.25 -5.41 -11.48
N LYS A 39 3.36 -5.41 -12.80
CA LYS A 39 3.43 -4.20 -13.66
C LYS A 39 2.24 -3.26 -13.53
N SER A 40 1.07 -3.77 -13.15
CA SER A 40 -0.13 -2.94 -12.92
C SER A 40 -0.03 -2.08 -11.65
N VAL A 41 0.94 -2.37 -10.78
CA VAL A 41 1.16 -1.68 -9.50
C VAL A 41 2.51 -0.96 -9.49
N PHE A 42 3.55 -1.62 -10.01
CA PHE A 42 4.93 -1.14 -9.96
C PHE A 42 5.44 -0.79 -11.36
N PRO A 43 5.72 0.49 -11.65
CA PRO A 43 6.37 0.89 -12.90
C PRO A 43 7.73 0.21 -13.07
N LEU A 44 8.53 0.18 -12.01
CA LEU A 44 9.87 -0.42 -12.00
C LEU A 44 9.93 -1.60 -11.03
N ARG A 45 10.76 -2.60 -11.35
CA ARG A 45 10.93 -3.79 -10.50
C ARG A 45 11.42 -3.42 -9.10
N ARG A 46 12.34 -2.46 -8.98
CA ARG A 46 12.84 -2.00 -7.68
C ARG A 46 11.74 -1.49 -6.74
N ASP A 47 10.68 -0.89 -7.28
CA ASP A 47 9.57 -0.40 -6.47
C ASP A 47 8.84 -1.58 -5.81
N GLY A 48 8.60 -2.63 -6.59
CA GLY A 48 8.05 -3.89 -6.10
C GLY A 48 8.94 -4.59 -5.08
N ALA A 49 10.26 -4.56 -5.30
CA ALA A 49 11.24 -5.10 -4.35
C ALA A 49 11.21 -4.35 -3.01
N ILE A 50 11.20 -3.01 -3.05
CA ILE A 50 11.10 -2.17 -1.85
C ILE A 50 9.79 -2.47 -1.12
N VAL A 51 8.65 -2.46 -1.82
CA VAL A 51 7.34 -2.72 -1.18
C VAL A 51 7.26 -4.13 -0.62
N PHE A 52 7.86 -5.14 -1.25
CA PHE A 52 7.94 -6.49 -0.70
C PHE A 52 8.71 -6.52 0.62
N GLU A 53 9.88 -5.89 0.68
CA GLU A 53 10.67 -5.79 1.91
C GLU A 53 9.96 -4.98 3.00
N GLU A 54 9.23 -3.94 2.63
CA GLU A 54 8.38 -3.18 3.54
C GLU A 54 7.22 -4.02 4.08
N CYS A 55 6.64 -4.91 3.28
CA CYS A 55 5.64 -5.87 3.76
C CYS A 55 6.23 -6.84 4.79
N LEU A 56 7.47 -7.29 4.59
CA LEU A 56 8.16 -8.17 5.57
C LEU A 56 8.45 -7.41 6.87
N ASP A 57 9.07 -6.24 6.78
CA ASP A 57 9.51 -5.50 7.95
C ASP A 57 8.34 -4.90 8.75
N ARG A 58 7.16 -4.76 8.16
CA ARG A 58 5.92 -4.38 8.88
C ARG A 58 5.05 -5.57 9.24
N GLY A 59 5.50 -6.81 9.01
CA GLY A 59 4.75 -8.01 9.34
C GLY A 59 3.42 -8.16 8.57
N LEU A 60 3.33 -7.62 7.36
CA LEU A 60 2.21 -7.85 6.43
C LEU A 60 2.37 -9.17 5.66
N ILE A 61 3.63 -9.59 5.48
CA ILE A 61 4.02 -10.92 4.98
C ILE A 61 4.94 -11.53 6.04
N GLU A 62 4.73 -12.80 6.36
CA GLU A 62 5.52 -13.56 7.33
C GLU A 62 6.21 -14.75 6.66
N LEU A 63 7.31 -15.22 7.27
CA LEU A 63 8.07 -16.38 6.82
C LEU A 63 7.83 -17.53 7.82
N LYS A 64 6.87 -18.41 7.54
CA LYS A 64 6.59 -19.64 8.32
C LYS A 64 7.06 -20.86 7.52
N ASP A 65 6.20 -21.39 6.65
CA ASP A 65 6.49 -22.51 5.73
C ASP A 65 6.79 -22.00 4.30
N GLY A 66 7.40 -20.82 4.22
CA GLY A 66 7.42 -19.99 3.03
C GLY A 66 6.80 -18.63 3.31
N PHE A 67 6.69 -17.80 2.28
CA PHE A 67 6.10 -16.47 2.41
C PHE A 67 4.57 -16.55 2.37
N THR A 68 3.91 -16.11 3.44
CA THR A 68 2.44 -16.05 3.54
C THR A 68 2.00 -14.67 3.98
N VAL A 69 0.80 -14.26 3.56
CA VAL A 69 0.19 -13.02 4.06
C VAL A 69 -0.28 -13.24 5.49
N SER A 70 0.11 -12.35 6.41
CA SER A 70 -0.35 -12.40 7.79
C SER A 70 -1.78 -11.87 7.92
N GLU A 71 -2.43 -12.07 9.07
CA GLU A 71 -3.75 -11.48 9.37
C GLU A 71 -3.76 -9.95 9.19
N LYS A 72 -2.65 -9.31 9.59
CA LYS A 72 -2.40 -7.89 9.38
C LYS A 72 -2.41 -7.53 7.88
N GLY A 73 -1.67 -8.29 7.07
CA GLY A 73 -1.64 -8.13 5.62
C GLY A 73 -2.99 -8.37 4.96
N GLU A 74 -3.77 -9.35 5.43
CA GLU A 74 -5.13 -9.59 4.93
C GLU A 74 -6.06 -8.41 5.21
N THR A 75 -5.95 -7.83 6.40
CA THR A 75 -6.70 -6.63 6.78
C THR A 75 -6.42 -5.47 5.82
N VAL A 76 -5.14 -5.24 5.48
CA VAL A 76 -4.75 -4.24 4.47
C VAL A 76 -5.30 -4.58 3.08
N ALA A 77 -5.17 -5.84 2.66
CA ALA A 77 -5.60 -6.30 1.34
C ALA A 77 -7.13 -6.15 1.13
N ARG A 78 -7.91 -6.35 2.19
CA ARG A 78 -9.38 -6.19 2.22
C ARG A 78 -9.83 -4.76 2.48
N GLY A 79 -8.97 -3.93 3.07
CA GLY A 79 -9.28 -2.56 3.44
C GLY A 79 -9.69 -1.68 2.26
N ARG A 80 -10.49 -0.63 2.51
CA ARG A 80 -10.86 0.37 1.51
C ARG A 80 -9.85 1.52 1.53
N VAL A 81 -9.59 2.13 0.39
CA VAL A 81 -8.80 3.38 0.33
C VAL A 81 -9.81 4.47 0.01
N VAL A 82 -10.08 5.32 0.99
CA VAL A 82 -11.14 6.33 0.92
C VAL A 82 -10.51 7.70 1.09
N ARG A 83 -11.05 8.69 0.38
CA ARG A 83 -10.70 10.08 0.67
C ARG A 83 -11.30 10.44 2.02
N ARG A 84 -10.45 10.70 3.01
CA ARG A 84 -10.90 11.14 4.32
C ARG A 84 -11.28 12.62 4.23
N THR A 85 -12.36 13.00 4.90
CA THR A 85 -12.89 14.37 4.94
C THR A 85 -12.74 14.91 6.35
N ALA A 86 -12.33 16.18 6.50
CA ALA A 86 -12.20 16.81 7.80
C ALA A 86 -13.54 16.81 8.55
N LEU A 87 -13.50 16.58 9.88
CA LEU A 87 -14.70 16.50 10.72
C LEU A 87 -15.66 17.68 10.52
N ALA A 88 -15.13 18.90 10.47
CA ALA A 88 -15.93 20.12 10.26
C ALA A 88 -16.70 20.11 8.93
N GLN A 89 -16.07 19.65 7.84
CA GLN A 89 -16.74 19.56 6.53
C GLN A 89 -17.82 18.47 6.53
N ALA A 90 -17.56 17.34 7.19
CA ALA A 90 -18.56 16.29 7.32
C ALA A 90 -19.75 16.72 8.19
N GLN A 91 -19.50 17.50 9.24
CA GLN A 91 -20.55 18.10 10.07
C GLN A 91 -21.45 19.04 9.25
N MET A 92 -20.88 19.88 8.37
CA MET A 92 -21.68 20.72 7.47
C MET A 92 -22.61 19.91 6.57
N VAL A 93 -22.13 18.77 6.04
CA VAL A 93 -22.95 17.87 5.21
C VAL A 93 -24.05 17.20 6.04
N LEU A 94 -23.77 16.81 7.28
CA LEU A 94 -24.79 16.29 8.19
C LEU A 94 -25.84 17.36 8.51
N ASP A 95 -25.43 18.60 8.80
CA ASP A 95 -26.34 19.69 9.09
C ASP A 95 -27.25 20.03 7.91
N ASP A 96 -26.73 19.95 6.69
CA ASP A 96 -27.48 20.09 5.45
C ASP A 96 -28.52 18.98 5.28
N PHE A 97 -28.11 17.73 5.50
CA PHE A 97 -29.00 16.58 5.48
C PHE A 97 -30.15 16.70 6.50
N LEU A 98 -29.84 17.07 7.75
CA LEU A 98 -30.85 17.25 8.79
C LEU A 98 -31.83 18.39 8.45
N ARG A 99 -31.37 19.44 7.75
CA ARG A 99 -32.27 20.50 7.25
C ARG A 99 -33.25 19.96 6.21
N HIS A 100 -32.80 19.10 5.30
CA HIS A 100 -33.71 18.44 4.35
C HIS A 100 -34.69 17.49 5.04
N VAL A 101 -34.28 16.82 6.13
CA VAL A 101 -35.19 16.03 6.97
C VAL A 101 -36.29 16.90 7.58
N GLU A 102 -35.95 18.06 8.12
CA GLU A 102 -36.91 19.03 8.66
C GLU A 102 -37.87 19.52 7.57
N MET A 103 -37.35 19.90 6.39
CA MET A 103 -38.16 20.33 5.24
C MET A 103 -39.12 19.25 4.77
N LEU A 104 -38.64 18.01 4.62
CA LEU A 104 -39.48 16.87 4.21
C LEU A 104 -40.61 16.60 5.22
N ASN A 105 -40.31 16.70 6.51
CA ASN A 105 -41.30 16.50 7.56
C ASN A 105 -42.36 17.62 7.61
N GLN A 106 -42.01 18.84 7.19
CA GLN A 106 -42.94 19.98 7.08
C GLN A 106 -43.72 20.00 5.76
N ASP A 107 -43.21 19.34 4.71
CA ASP A 107 -43.84 19.30 3.39
C ASP A 107 -45.16 18.52 3.40
N THR A 108 -46.28 19.20 3.20
CA THR A 108 -47.61 18.59 3.17
C THR A 108 -47.81 17.62 2.02
N ASP A 109 -47.02 17.73 0.95
CA ASP A 109 -47.09 16.82 -0.20
C ASP A 109 -46.25 15.55 0.00
N ALA A 110 -45.41 15.48 1.04
CA ALA A 110 -44.56 14.32 1.30
C ALA A 110 -45.39 13.08 1.68
N VAL A 111 -44.94 11.89 1.25
CA VAL A 111 -45.65 10.63 1.58
C VAL A 111 -45.16 9.95 2.86
N ARG A 112 -44.01 10.36 3.38
CA ARG A 112 -43.37 9.78 4.55
C ARG A 112 -42.91 10.84 5.54
N TYR A 113 -42.81 10.44 6.80
CA TYR A 113 -42.02 11.12 7.80
C TYR A 113 -40.68 10.40 7.99
N VAL A 114 -39.66 11.18 8.32
CA VAL A 114 -38.47 10.69 9.03
C VAL A 114 -38.74 10.92 10.51
N GLU A 115 -38.95 9.83 11.24
CA GLU A 115 -39.26 9.87 12.66
C GLU A 115 -37.99 10.07 13.49
N ARG A 116 -36.93 9.31 13.18
CA ARG A 116 -35.66 9.39 13.89
C ARG A 116 -34.47 9.29 12.96
N VAL A 117 -33.38 9.95 13.33
CA VAL A 117 -32.07 9.81 12.71
C VAL A 117 -31.05 9.46 13.78
N TRP A 118 -30.44 8.29 13.61
CA TRP A 118 -29.35 7.81 14.45
C TRP A 118 -28.03 7.97 13.71
N VAL A 119 -27.01 8.48 14.37
CA VAL A 119 -25.64 8.54 13.85
C VAL A 119 -24.76 7.53 14.58
N PHE A 120 -23.88 6.88 13.83
CA PHE A 120 -22.89 5.95 14.35
C PHE A 120 -21.58 6.12 13.60
N GLY A 121 -20.59 5.28 13.88
CA GLY A 121 -19.31 5.31 13.15
C GLY A 121 -18.41 6.50 13.51
N SER A 122 -17.55 6.88 12.55
CA SER A 122 -16.41 7.79 12.78
C SER A 122 -16.81 9.23 13.10
N LEU A 123 -17.86 9.75 12.47
CA LEU A 123 -18.37 11.11 12.74
C LEU A 123 -18.86 11.24 14.18
N MET A 124 -19.63 10.25 14.65
CA MET A 124 -20.19 10.25 16.01
C MET A 124 -19.09 10.23 17.09
N ARG A 125 -17.98 9.51 16.83
CA ARG A 125 -16.81 9.45 17.72
C ARG A 125 -15.95 10.72 17.72
N GLY A 126 -16.21 11.67 16.82
CA GLY A 126 -15.41 12.88 16.70
C GLY A 126 -14.00 12.64 16.18
N GLU A 127 -13.80 11.63 15.32
CA GLU A 127 -12.51 11.44 14.64
C GLU A 127 -12.16 12.68 13.82
N GLU A 128 -10.90 13.12 13.85
CA GLU A 128 -10.43 14.34 13.14
C GLU A 128 -10.78 14.32 11.64
N THR A 129 -10.81 13.13 11.07
CA THR A 129 -11.24 12.90 9.69
C THR A 129 -12.19 11.70 9.62
N VAL A 130 -13.13 11.71 8.68
CA VAL A 130 -14.13 10.65 8.48
C VAL A 130 -14.10 10.13 7.05
N GLY A 131 -14.48 8.86 6.84
CA GLY A 131 -14.56 8.27 5.50
C GLY A 131 -15.89 8.59 4.81
N ASP A 132 -16.96 8.40 5.56
CA ASP A 132 -18.37 8.60 5.23
C ASP A 132 -19.14 8.93 6.53
N ILE A 133 -20.42 9.27 6.37
CA ILE A 133 -21.37 9.56 7.43
C ILE A 133 -22.35 8.38 7.50
N ASP A 134 -22.25 7.63 8.59
CA ASP A 134 -23.09 6.48 8.87
C ASP A 134 -24.35 6.92 9.63
N LEU A 135 -25.51 6.88 8.97
CA LEU A 135 -26.81 7.18 9.58
C LEU A 135 -27.77 6.00 9.41
N ALA A 136 -28.64 5.80 10.39
CA ALA A 136 -29.80 4.93 10.28
C ALA A 136 -31.07 5.75 10.46
N LEU A 137 -32.03 5.58 9.54
CA LEU A 137 -33.27 6.35 9.50
C LEU A 137 -34.44 5.48 9.96
N GLU A 138 -35.23 5.96 10.92
CA GLU A 138 -36.58 5.43 11.15
C GLU A 138 -37.57 6.26 10.36
N THR A 139 -38.34 5.63 9.49
CA THR A 139 -39.31 6.33 8.64
C THR A 139 -40.68 5.70 8.73
N SER A 140 -41.72 6.52 8.69
CA SER A 140 -43.12 6.09 8.69
C SER A 140 -43.85 6.67 7.48
N ARG A 141 -44.96 6.05 7.06
CA ARG A 141 -45.88 6.67 6.09
C ARG A 141 -46.76 7.67 6.80
N ARG A 142 -47.17 8.73 6.10
CA ARG A 142 -48.14 9.67 6.67
C ARG A 142 -49.49 8.97 6.95
N PRO A 143 -50.23 9.38 8.01
CA PRO A 143 -51.46 8.73 8.45
C PRO A 143 -52.49 8.48 7.33
N GLU A 144 -52.68 9.46 6.46
CA GLU A 144 -53.58 9.43 5.31
C GLU A 144 -53.26 8.30 4.30
N TYR A 145 -52.02 7.81 4.29
CA TYR A 145 -51.55 6.76 3.37
C TYR A 145 -51.38 5.39 4.04
N LEU A 146 -51.53 5.28 5.37
CA LEU A 146 -51.34 4.02 6.10
C LEU A 146 -52.36 2.95 5.68
N ALA A 147 -53.63 3.35 5.54
CA ALA A 147 -54.74 2.45 5.21
C ALA A 147 -55.14 2.50 3.72
N ASP A 148 -54.72 3.51 2.96
CA ASP A 148 -55.08 3.69 1.55
C ASP A 148 -53.85 3.78 0.65
N TYR A 149 -53.33 2.62 0.29
CA TYR A 149 -52.19 2.50 -0.62
C TYR A 149 -52.53 2.96 -2.06
N ALA A 150 -53.80 2.89 -2.46
CA ALA A 150 -54.23 3.34 -3.78
C ALA A 150 -54.22 4.88 -3.88
N LEU A 151 -54.63 5.58 -2.82
CA LEU A 151 -54.48 7.02 -2.68
C LEU A 151 -53.01 7.43 -2.78
N MET A 152 -52.12 6.77 -2.02
CA MET A 152 -50.69 7.06 -2.06
C MET A 152 -50.11 6.86 -3.48
N LYS A 153 -50.48 5.80 -4.19
CA LYS A 153 -50.04 5.58 -5.57
C LYS A 153 -50.50 6.68 -6.53
N ARG A 154 -51.74 7.16 -6.40
CA ARG A 154 -52.26 8.27 -7.21
C ARG A 154 -51.50 9.55 -6.93
N HIS A 155 -51.28 9.87 -5.65
CA HIS A 155 -50.51 11.03 -5.22
C HIS A 155 -49.06 10.99 -5.72
N LEU A 156 -48.37 9.85 -5.56
CA LEU A 156 -47.01 9.64 -6.09
C LEU A 156 -46.98 9.83 -7.61
N LYS A 157 -47.98 9.34 -8.35
CA LYS A 157 -48.06 9.53 -9.81
C LYS A 157 -48.18 11.02 -10.16
N GLU A 158 -48.98 11.77 -9.41
CA GLU A 158 -49.13 13.22 -9.58
C GLU A 158 -47.81 13.96 -9.29
N LEU A 159 -47.16 13.68 -8.15
CA LEU A 159 -45.86 14.25 -7.80
C LEU A 159 -44.79 13.97 -8.87
N LEU A 160 -44.74 12.74 -9.38
CA LEU A 160 -43.82 12.37 -10.45
C LEU A 160 -44.15 13.05 -11.78
N SER A 161 -45.42 13.37 -12.06
CA SER A 161 -45.80 14.05 -13.31
C SER A 161 -45.38 15.52 -13.35
N ARG A 162 -45.16 16.14 -12.19
CA ARG A 162 -44.69 17.52 -12.04
C ARG A 162 -43.17 17.66 -12.10
N ARG A 163 -42.44 16.57 -12.35
CA ARG A 163 -40.97 16.51 -12.27
C ARG A 163 -40.35 16.06 -13.57
N ASP A 164 -39.41 16.87 -14.07
CA ASP A 164 -38.71 16.62 -15.33
C ASP A 164 -37.50 15.69 -15.16
N ASP A 165 -37.07 15.45 -13.92
CA ASP A 165 -35.87 14.68 -13.55
C ASP A 165 -36.16 13.21 -13.20
N VAL A 166 -37.38 12.75 -13.45
CA VAL A 166 -37.79 11.37 -13.16
C VAL A 166 -37.16 10.39 -14.15
N PRO A 167 -36.49 9.31 -13.70
CA PRO A 167 -35.89 8.32 -14.60
C PRO A 167 -36.91 7.66 -15.53
N THR A 168 -36.53 7.49 -16.80
CA THR A 168 -37.37 6.89 -17.86
C THR A 168 -37.58 5.38 -17.66
N SER A 169 -36.64 4.67 -17.02
CA SER A 169 -36.71 3.22 -16.74
C SER A 169 -36.96 2.95 -15.25
N ARG A 170 -38.24 2.89 -14.86
CA ARG A 170 -38.68 2.68 -13.45
C ARG A 170 -38.66 1.21 -12.99
N GLY A 171 -38.14 0.30 -13.81
CA GLY A 171 -38.62 -1.09 -13.83
C GLY A 171 -38.19 -2.05 -12.72
N LEU A 172 -37.05 -1.86 -12.03
CA LEU A 172 -36.50 -2.93 -11.18
C LEU A 172 -35.74 -2.50 -9.92
N VAL A 173 -35.34 -1.22 -9.79
CA VAL A 173 -34.36 -0.81 -8.77
C VAL A 173 -34.91 0.20 -7.74
N TRP A 174 -36.00 0.91 -8.06
CA TRP A 174 -36.53 1.98 -7.21
C TRP A 174 -38.05 1.95 -7.14
N SER A 175 -38.63 1.97 -5.94
CA SER A 175 -40.05 2.28 -5.78
C SER A 175 -40.25 3.80 -5.97
N ALA A 176 -41.40 4.22 -6.50
CA ALA A 176 -41.75 5.65 -6.64
C ALA A 176 -41.68 6.39 -5.28
N GLU A 177 -42.07 5.69 -4.21
CA GLU A 177 -42.03 6.16 -2.82
C GLU A 177 -40.58 6.42 -2.38
N THR A 178 -39.69 5.43 -2.57
CA THR A 178 -38.25 5.54 -2.24
C THR A 178 -37.61 6.68 -3.01
N TRP A 179 -37.85 6.75 -4.33
CA TRP A 179 -37.23 7.78 -5.17
C TRP A 179 -37.66 9.19 -4.76
N ILE A 180 -38.95 9.45 -4.51
CA ILE A 180 -39.43 10.78 -4.08
C ILE A 180 -38.83 11.16 -2.72
N THR A 181 -38.81 10.22 -1.78
CA THR A 181 -38.28 10.44 -0.43
C THR A 181 -36.79 10.75 -0.49
N GLU A 182 -36.01 9.95 -1.21
CA GLU A 182 -34.57 10.18 -1.39
C GLU A 182 -34.27 11.48 -2.13
N ARG A 183 -35.11 11.85 -3.12
CA ARG A 183 -34.96 13.13 -3.83
C ARG A 183 -35.12 14.32 -2.90
N ALA A 184 -36.04 14.24 -1.95
CA ALA A 184 -36.24 15.28 -0.94
C ALA A 184 -35.09 15.33 0.08
N LEU A 185 -34.57 14.17 0.51
CA LEU A 185 -33.50 14.09 1.50
C LEU A 185 -32.12 14.47 0.95
N TYR A 186 -31.82 14.06 -0.28
CA TYR A 186 -30.49 14.14 -0.88
C TYR A 186 -30.39 15.14 -2.03
N GLY A 187 -31.52 15.68 -2.49
CA GLY A 187 -31.56 16.56 -3.65
C GLY A 187 -31.19 15.86 -4.97
N PRO A 188 -30.60 16.60 -5.93
CA PRO A 188 -30.31 16.07 -7.26
C PRO A 188 -29.40 14.85 -7.32
N ARG A 189 -28.46 14.75 -6.38
CA ARG A 189 -27.52 13.65 -6.25
C ARG A 189 -27.12 13.53 -4.78
N ARG A 190 -27.10 12.30 -4.28
CA ARG A 190 -26.60 11.99 -2.94
C ARG A 190 -25.14 12.39 -2.82
N HIS A 191 -24.84 13.19 -1.79
CA HIS A 191 -23.48 13.58 -1.47
C HIS A 191 -22.63 12.32 -1.18
N PRO A 192 -21.39 12.20 -1.66
CA PRO A 192 -20.57 11.00 -1.46
C PRO A 192 -20.39 10.59 0.00
N LEU A 193 -20.29 11.56 0.92
CA LEU A 193 -20.21 11.28 2.36
C LEU A 193 -21.48 10.64 2.92
N LEU A 194 -22.63 10.86 2.31
CA LEU A 194 -23.87 10.25 2.78
C LEU A 194 -24.02 8.82 2.25
N ALA A 195 -23.04 8.20 1.58
CA ALA A 195 -23.17 6.86 1.02
C ALA A 195 -23.48 5.76 2.07
N GLY A 196 -23.13 5.99 3.35
CA GLY A 196 -23.40 5.07 4.48
C GLY A 196 -24.81 5.17 5.08
N VAL A 197 -25.63 6.14 4.68
CA VAL A 197 -27.01 6.30 5.20
C VAL A 197 -27.90 5.10 4.82
N GLN A 198 -28.50 4.46 5.82
CA GLN A 198 -29.44 3.35 5.69
C GLN A 198 -30.88 3.83 5.88
N SER A 199 -31.81 3.28 5.11
CA SER A 199 -33.24 3.66 5.18
C SER A 199 -34.02 3.03 6.34
N ASP A 200 -33.38 2.16 7.10
CA ASP A 200 -33.90 1.54 8.31
C ASP A 200 -32.79 1.36 9.37
N VAL A 201 -33.18 0.88 10.55
CA VAL A 201 -32.28 0.68 11.70
C VAL A 201 -31.77 -0.75 11.85
N SER A 202 -32.16 -1.68 10.97
CA SER A 202 -31.88 -3.11 11.14
C SER A 202 -30.38 -3.37 11.18
N ASP A 203 -29.62 -2.79 10.24
CA ASP A 203 -28.16 -2.90 10.22
C ASP A 203 -27.52 -2.36 11.51
N LEU A 204 -28.00 -1.22 12.02
CA LEU A 204 -27.48 -0.63 13.25
C LEU A 204 -27.78 -1.52 14.47
N VAL A 205 -28.99 -2.09 14.51
CA VAL A 205 -29.44 -3.03 15.54
C VAL A 205 -28.58 -4.29 15.54
N ASP A 206 -28.34 -4.87 14.37
CA ASP A 206 -27.57 -6.10 14.20
C ASP A 206 -26.08 -5.92 14.49
N LEU A 207 -25.52 -4.75 14.14
CA LEU A 207 -24.14 -4.40 14.43
C LEU A 207 -23.86 -4.26 15.93
N GLY A 208 -24.87 -3.89 16.73
CA GLY A 208 -24.71 -3.60 18.15
C GLY A 208 -23.67 -2.50 18.42
N ALA A 209 -23.53 -1.55 17.49
CA ALA A 209 -22.49 -0.53 17.53
C ALA A 209 -22.91 0.69 18.37
N PRO A 210 -21.95 1.41 18.99
CA PRO A 210 -22.24 2.68 19.65
C PRO A 210 -22.93 3.66 18.70
N CYS A 211 -23.96 4.33 19.20
CA CYS A 211 -24.82 5.19 18.40
C CYS A 211 -25.40 6.34 19.20
N ARG A 212 -25.88 7.36 18.50
CA ARG A 212 -26.47 8.55 19.09
C ARG A 212 -27.71 8.99 18.32
N LEU A 213 -28.79 9.28 19.04
CA LEU A 213 -29.97 9.91 18.45
C LEU A 213 -29.68 11.40 18.23
N ILE A 214 -29.82 11.87 16.99
CA ILE A 214 -29.54 13.27 16.61
C ILE A 214 -30.75 14.00 16.04
N TYR A 215 -31.82 13.27 15.73
CA TYR A 215 -33.10 13.83 15.32
C TYR A 215 -34.23 12.94 15.82
N ASP A 216 -35.25 13.55 16.41
CA ASP A 216 -36.49 12.91 16.82
C ASP A 216 -37.67 13.85 16.54
N ARG A 217 -38.52 13.47 15.58
CA ARG A 217 -39.68 14.25 15.17
C ARG A 217 -40.66 14.47 16.32
N ALA A 218 -40.89 13.46 17.16
CA ALA A 218 -41.81 13.58 18.28
C ALA A 218 -41.32 14.57 19.35
N ARG A 219 -40.00 14.81 19.41
CA ARG A 219 -39.36 15.79 20.30
C ARG A 219 -39.09 17.14 19.65
N GLY A 220 -39.67 17.41 18.47
CA GLY A 220 -39.56 18.70 17.79
C GLY A 220 -38.34 18.85 16.88
N GLY A 221 -37.65 17.77 16.52
CA GLY A 221 -36.59 17.77 15.51
C GLY A 221 -35.21 17.40 16.09
N ARG A 222 -34.21 18.26 15.90
CA ARG A 222 -32.83 17.97 16.33
C ARG A 222 -32.75 17.71 17.83
N VAL A 223 -32.03 16.66 18.21
CA VAL A 223 -31.75 16.30 19.60
C VAL A 223 -30.26 16.05 19.79
N ASN A 224 -29.80 16.04 21.03
CA ASN A 224 -28.38 15.93 21.39
C ASN A 224 -28.19 14.88 22.50
N ASP A 225 -28.81 13.72 22.33
CA ASP A 225 -28.85 12.66 23.35
C ASP A 225 -27.44 12.11 23.64
N PRO A 226 -27.20 11.48 24.80
CA PRO A 226 -25.91 10.84 25.09
C PRO A 226 -25.61 9.71 24.09
N ILE A 227 -24.32 9.42 23.89
CA ILE A 227 -23.88 8.25 23.12
C ILE A 227 -24.26 7.00 23.89
N LEU A 228 -25.00 6.10 23.25
CA LEU A 228 -25.36 4.78 23.77
C LEU A 228 -24.31 3.76 23.31
N SER A 229 -24.09 2.73 24.12
CA SER A 229 -23.23 1.60 23.74
C SER A 229 -23.76 0.81 22.55
N CYS A 230 -25.08 0.74 22.39
CA CYS A 230 -25.79 0.16 21.27
C CYS A 230 -27.20 0.77 21.13
N HIS A 231 -27.84 0.52 19.98
CA HIS A 231 -29.22 0.96 19.75
C HIS A 231 -30.19 0.31 20.76
N PRO A 232 -31.25 0.99 21.24
CA PRO A 232 -32.17 0.44 22.25
C PRO A 232 -32.89 -0.86 21.85
N GLN A 233 -33.01 -1.13 20.55
CA GLN A 233 -33.60 -2.37 20.02
C GLN A 233 -32.55 -3.48 19.80
N SER A 234 -31.26 -3.20 20.03
CA SER A 234 -30.18 -4.16 19.87
C SER A 234 -30.03 -5.04 21.11
N ASN A 235 -29.93 -6.35 20.89
CA ASN A 235 -29.55 -7.32 21.91
C ASN A 235 -28.02 -7.54 21.95
N GLY A 236 -27.25 -6.64 21.33
CA GLY A 236 -25.82 -6.78 21.10
C GLY A 236 -25.49 -7.23 19.68
N ARG A 237 -24.19 -7.27 19.37
CA ARG A 237 -23.69 -7.69 18.05
C ARG A 237 -24.09 -9.15 17.78
N GLN A 238 -24.68 -9.42 16.62
CA GLN A 238 -24.95 -10.81 16.22
C GLN A 238 -23.64 -11.61 16.10
N ASN A 239 -23.65 -12.85 16.60
CA ASN A 239 -22.46 -13.72 16.66
C ASN A 239 -21.85 -14.02 15.28
N ASP A 240 -22.65 -13.93 14.22
CA ASP A 240 -22.22 -14.21 12.84
C ASP A 240 -21.44 -13.05 12.21
N LEU A 241 -21.37 -11.89 12.88
CA LEU A 241 -20.63 -10.72 12.41
C LEU A 241 -19.20 -10.72 12.96
N ALA A 242 -18.23 -11.04 12.10
CA ALA A 242 -16.79 -10.91 12.42
C ALA A 242 -16.49 -9.53 13.02
N PRO A 243 -15.63 -9.42 14.07
CA PRO A 243 -15.36 -8.17 14.78
C PRO A 243 -14.92 -7.04 13.83
N PRO A 244 -15.08 -5.76 14.23
CA PRO A 244 -14.59 -4.65 13.42
C PRO A 244 -13.08 -4.82 13.24
N ALA A 245 -12.60 -4.78 12.00
CA ALA A 245 -11.18 -4.82 11.75
C ALA A 245 -10.55 -3.51 12.24
N GLU A 246 -9.55 -3.62 13.11
CA GLU A 246 -8.80 -2.47 13.60
C GLU A 246 -7.70 -2.10 12.60
N MET A 247 -7.36 -0.80 12.54
CA MET A 247 -6.25 -0.34 11.70
C MET A 247 -4.95 -0.99 12.19
N PRO A 248 -4.27 -1.77 11.36
CA PRO A 248 -3.04 -2.40 11.79
C PRO A 248 -1.95 -1.36 12.06
N ASP A 249 -1.17 -1.55 13.12
CA ASP A 249 -0.01 -0.71 13.42
C ASP A 249 1.04 -0.83 12.30
N PHE A 250 1.35 0.21 11.55
CA PHE A 250 2.35 0.12 10.48
C PHE A 250 3.79 0.31 10.96
N THR A 251 4.03 0.41 12.27
CA THR A 251 5.39 0.59 12.80
C THR A 251 6.31 -0.50 12.28
N PRO A 252 7.45 -0.13 11.69
CA PRO A 252 8.36 -1.08 11.10
C PRO A 252 9.34 -1.69 12.09
N ASN A 253 9.88 -2.85 11.72
CA ASN A 253 11.12 -3.34 12.30
C ASN A 253 12.31 -2.46 11.90
N GLY A 254 13.42 -2.60 12.64
CA GLY A 254 14.67 -1.89 12.37
C GLY A 254 15.16 -2.10 10.94
N LEU A 255 15.54 -1.01 10.27
CA LEU A 255 15.93 -1.06 8.87
C LEU A 255 17.24 -1.82 8.70
N ARG A 256 17.24 -2.72 7.72
CA ARG A 256 18.37 -3.54 7.29
C ARG A 256 18.46 -3.55 5.75
N PRO A 257 19.62 -3.96 5.18
CA PRO A 257 19.73 -4.16 3.74
C PRO A 257 18.62 -5.08 3.22
N MET A 258 18.09 -4.75 2.05
CA MET A 258 17.14 -5.62 1.35
C MET A 258 17.85 -6.88 0.88
N ASP A 259 17.11 -7.96 0.66
CA ASP A 259 17.68 -9.08 -0.07
C ASP A 259 18.07 -8.61 -1.50
N GLY A 260 19.37 -8.62 -1.80
CA GLY A 260 19.91 -8.10 -3.06
C GLY A 260 19.45 -8.89 -4.28
N ARG A 261 18.80 -10.04 -4.09
CA ARG A 261 18.30 -10.87 -5.18
C ARG A 261 16.93 -10.37 -5.68
N TRP A 262 16.19 -9.61 -4.89
CA TRP A 262 14.90 -9.05 -5.29
C TRP A 262 15.01 -8.08 -6.45
N VAL A 263 16.10 -7.31 -6.49
CA VAL A 263 16.31 -6.29 -7.51
C VAL A 263 16.63 -6.86 -8.89
N ALA A 264 17.12 -8.10 -9.00
CA ALA A 264 17.75 -8.61 -10.21
C ALA A 264 16.97 -9.67 -11.00
N GLY A 265 15.68 -9.86 -10.73
CA GLY A 265 14.87 -10.84 -11.46
C GLY A 265 14.57 -12.15 -10.73
N PHE A 266 15.02 -12.31 -9.46
CA PHE A 266 15.02 -13.56 -8.66
C PHE A 266 14.55 -14.81 -9.44
N SER A 267 15.40 -15.34 -10.31
CA SER A 267 15.25 -16.72 -10.76
C SER A 267 15.82 -17.63 -9.69
N LYS A 268 15.39 -18.90 -9.63
CA LYS A 268 16.01 -19.91 -8.76
C LYS A 268 17.54 -20.01 -8.96
N TRP A 269 18.01 -19.65 -10.15
CA TRP A 269 19.41 -19.63 -10.57
C TRP A 269 20.17 -18.33 -10.23
N GLY A 270 19.49 -17.29 -9.73
CA GLY A 270 20.10 -15.99 -9.43
C GLY A 270 20.50 -15.17 -10.66
N GLY A 271 20.02 -15.53 -11.86
CA GLY A 271 20.22 -14.81 -13.13
C GLY A 271 19.90 -13.32 -13.02
N VAL A 272 20.83 -12.47 -13.47
CA VAL A 272 20.58 -11.03 -13.67
C VAL A 272 20.10 -10.82 -15.09
N SER A 273 18.92 -10.23 -15.24
CA SER A 273 18.31 -9.91 -16.53
C SER A 273 17.94 -8.42 -16.55
N PRO A 274 18.64 -7.59 -17.34
CA PRO A 274 18.25 -6.19 -17.44
C PRO A 274 16.84 -5.99 -18.00
N TYR A 275 16.30 -6.94 -18.78
CA TYR A 275 14.88 -6.92 -19.17
C TYR A 275 13.93 -6.99 -17.97
N ASP A 276 14.29 -7.74 -16.93
CA ASP A 276 13.46 -7.84 -15.72
C ASP A 276 13.60 -6.59 -14.85
N ILE A 277 14.82 -6.06 -14.75
CA ILE A 277 15.17 -4.90 -13.91
C ILE A 277 14.56 -3.61 -14.48
N PHE A 278 14.81 -3.36 -15.76
CA PHE A 278 14.46 -2.12 -16.46
C PHE A 278 13.20 -2.24 -17.33
N ARG A 279 12.51 -3.38 -17.27
CA ARG A 279 11.32 -3.70 -18.10
C ARG A 279 11.59 -3.64 -19.60
N GLY A 280 12.84 -3.88 -20.00
CA GLY A 280 13.28 -3.80 -21.38
C GLY A 280 14.79 -3.61 -21.48
N TRP A 281 15.31 -3.65 -22.70
CA TRP A 281 16.69 -3.27 -23.01
C TRP A 281 16.75 -1.78 -23.31
N THR A 282 16.52 -0.97 -22.27
CA THR A 282 16.38 0.49 -22.35
C THR A 282 17.74 1.21 -22.32
N ASP A 283 17.75 2.52 -22.55
CA ASP A 283 18.96 3.34 -22.40
C ASP A 283 19.55 3.23 -20.99
N ASP A 284 18.72 3.14 -19.95
CA ASP A 284 19.20 2.96 -18.57
C ASP A 284 19.80 1.58 -18.36
N ALA A 285 19.24 0.54 -19.00
CA ALA A 285 19.86 -0.78 -19.03
C ALA A 285 21.24 -0.73 -19.69
N HIS A 286 21.39 -0.05 -20.83
CA HIS A 286 22.66 0.12 -21.53
C HIS A 286 23.69 0.96 -20.76
N LYS A 287 23.25 2.00 -20.04
CA LYS A 287 24.13 2.81 -19.19
C LYS A 287 24.76 1.99 -18.08
N LEU A 288 24.02 1.04 -17.53
CA LEU A 288 24.50 0.18 -16.45
C LEU A 288 25.22 -1.06 -16.96
N PHE A 289 24.64 -1.73 -17.97
CA PHE A 289 25.14 -2.93 -18.62
C PHE A 289 25.34 -2.67 -20.12
N PRO A 290 26.55 -2.25 -20.55
CA PRO A 290 26.82 -1.98 -21.97
C PRO A 290 26.58 -3.19 -22.87
N GLN A 291 26.73 -4.40 -22.31
CA GLN A 291 26.44 -5.68 -22.95
C GLN A 291 25.51 -6.49 -22.05
N TYR A 292 24.82 -7.47 -22.63
CA TYR A 292 23.96 -8.36 -21.85
C TYR A 292 24.82 -9.22 -20.90
N PRO A 293 24.59 -9.17 -19.58
CA PRO A 293 25.46 -9.81 -18.60
C PRO A 293 25.11 -11.31 -18.44
N GLU A 294 25.32 -12.11 -19.50
CA GLU A 294 24.89 -13.52 -19.59
C GLU A 294 25.35 -14.40 -18.42
N GLY A 295 26.58 -14.15 -17.95
CA GLY A 295 27.22 -14.91 -16.87
C GLY A 295 26.91 -14.40 -15.46
N LEU A 296 26.28 -13.23 -15.32
CA LEU A 296 26.14 -12.54 -14.03
C LEU A 296 25.01 -13.12 -13.19
N ARG A 297 25.31 -13.38 -11.92
CA ARG A 297 24.41 -13.96 -10.92
C ARG A 297 24.53 -13.23 -9.59
N ILE A 298 23.40 -13.11 -8.91
CA ILE A 298 23.28 -12.59 -7.55
C ILE A 298 22.70 -13.69 -6.65
N VAL A 299 23.52 -14.19 -5.72
CA VAL A 299 23.28 -15.47 -5.03
C VAL A 299 23.47 -15.37 -3.52
N GLY A 300 22.64 -16.13 -2.80
CA GLY A 300 22.74 -16.39 -1.36
C GLY A 300 22.80 -17.90 -1.10
N ASP A 301 22.74 -18.32 0.16
CA ASP A 301 22.96 -19.72 0.57
C ASP A 301 21.89 -20.69 0.07
N ASN A 302 20.64 -20.25 -0.06
CA ASN A 302 19.49 -21.07 -0.47
C ASN A 302 19.33 -21.17 -2.00
N ARG A 303 20.43 -21.43 -2.74
CA ARG A 303 20.43 -21.45 -4.21
C ARG A 303 20.78 -22.81 -4.79
N ASP A 304 20.15 -23.13 -5.92
CA ASP A 304 20.54 -24.24 -6.78
C ASP A 304 21.52 -23.71 -7.85
N LEU A 305 22.78 -24.12 -7.74
CA LEU A 305 23.84 -23.81 -8.70
C LEU A 305 24.34 -25.06 -9.44
N ALA A 306 23.58 -26.17 -9.41
CA ALA A 306 24.03 -27.45 -9.98
C ALA A 306 24.35 -27.36 -11.49
N SER A 307 23.66 -26.47 -12.21
CA SER A 307 23.85 -26.24 -13.65
C SER A 307 24.81 -25.08 -13.98
N TYR A 308 25.36 -24.42 -12.97
CA TYR A 308 26.17 -23.22 -13.18
C TYR A 308 27.62 -23.59 -13.55
N PRO A 309 28.26 -22.93 -14.54
CA PRO A 309 29.56 -23.34 -15.06
C PRO A 309 30.69 -23.39 -14.03
N TRP A 310 30.55 -22.63 -12.93
CA TRP A 310 31.52 -22.57 -11.85
C TRP A 310 30.89 -22.07 -10.55
N VAL A 311 31.04 -22.86 -9.48
CA VAL A 311 30.63 -22.45 -8.12
C VAL A 311 31.87 -22.07 -7.30
N PRO A 312 32.02 -20.78 -6.92
CA PRO A 312 33.04 -20.31 -5.98
C PRO A 312 33.11 -21.16 -4.71
N LYS A 313 34.32 -21.36 -4.16
CA LYS A 313 34.50 -22.18 -2.95
C LYS A 313 33.77 -21.56 -1.76
N ARG A 314 33.76 -20.22 -1.65
CA ARG A 314 33.14 -19.52 -0.54
C ARG A 314 31.63 -19.76 -0.48
N LEU A 315 30.95 -19.83 -1.63
CA LEU A 315 29.52 -20.17 -1.68
C LEU A 315 29.22 -21.54 -1.06
N LYS A 316 30.14 -22.50 -1.15
CA LYS A 316 29.98 -23.82 -0.51
C LYS A 316 30.14 -23.77 1.00
N ALA A 317 30.83 -22.77 1.53
CA ALA A 317 31.00 -22.57 2.97
C ALA A 317 29.80 -21.88 3.63
N GLY A 318 28.89 -21.30 2.83
CA GLY A 318 27.73 -20.56 3.31
C GLY A 318 28.06 -19.18 3.90
N GLY A 319 27.08 -18.57 4.56
CA GLY A 319 27.19 -17.25 5.17
C GLY A 319 26.70 -16.10 4.29
N PHE A 320 25.92 -16.40 3.25
CA PHE A 320 25.29 -15.45 2.34
C PHE A 320 23.77 -15.45 2.52
N ASP A 321 23.28 -14.72 3.51
CA ASP A 321 21.85 -14.59 3.81
C ASP A 321 21.03 -13.88 2.71
N GLY A 322 21.71 -13.28 1.73
CA GLY A 322 21.12 -12.47 0.66
C GLY A 322 20.90 -11.01 1.07
N ARG A 323 20.97 -10.69 2.36
CA ARG A 323 20.77 -9.35 2.93
C ARG A 323 22.11 -8.74 3.32
N GLU A 324 22.64 -9.07 4.48
CA GLU A 324 23.92 -8.53 4.93
C GLU A 324 25.09 -9.06 4.10
N ALA A 325 24.95 -10.26 3.53
CA ALA A 325 25.98 -10.91 2.74
C ALA A 325 25.40 -11.55 1.49
N ILE A 326 25.96 -11.19 0.34
CA ILE A 326 25.55 -11.73 -0.95
C ILE A 326 26.76 -11.97 -1.83
N ALA A 327 26.75 -13.05 -2.59
CA ALA A 327 27.79 -13.32 -3.57
C ALA A 327 27.35 -12.83 -4.94
N LEU A 328 28.25 -12.09 -5.58
CA LEU A 328 28.16 -11.69 -6.97
C LEU A 328 29.08 -12.62 -7.75
N VAL A 329 28.55 -13.25 -8.80
CA VAL A 329 29.31 -14.21 -9.61
C VAL A 329 29.10 -13.88 -11.07
N ASN A 330 30.16 -13.72 -11.83
CA ASN A 330 30.09 -13.60 -13.28
C ASN A 330 30.99 -14.65 -13.91
N ALA A 331 30.39 -15.65 -14.54
CA ALA A 331 31.12 -16.80 -15.05
C ALA A 331 30.55 -17.34 -16.37
N THR A 332 31.47 -17.85 -17.19
CA THR A 332 31.22 -18.65 -18.39
C THR A 332 31.89 -20.01 -18.20
N PRO A 333 31.76 -20.97 -19.14
CA PRO A 333 32.48 -22.24 -19.07
C PRO A 333 34.01 -22.13 -18.99
N PHE A 334 34.60 -20.99 -19.35
CA PHE A 334 36.04 -20.84 -19.48
C PHE A 334 36.67 -19.82 -18.52
N LYS A 335 35.87 -18.91 -17.97
CA LYS A 335 36.33 -17.82 -17.09
C LYS A 335 35.27 -17.51 -16.04
N GLY A 336 35.69 -16.90 -14.94
CA GLY A 336 34.74 -16.43 -13.95
C GLY A 336 35.42 -15.71 -12.81
N THR A 337 34.71 -14.74 -12.26
CA THR A 337 35.09 -13.96 -11.08
C THR A 337 33.92 -13.94 -10.12
N SER A 338 34.21 -14.06 -8.84
CA SER A 338 33.22 -13.89 -7.78
C SER A 338 33.76 -13.00 -6.68
N VAL A 339 32.86 -12.23 -6.08
CA VAL A 339 33.14 -11.37 -4.93
C VAL A 339 31.95 -11.41 -3.99
N ALA A 340 32.21 -11.40 -2.69
CA ALA A 340 31.18 -11.23 -1.68
C ALA A 340 30.97 -9.73 -1.43
N LEU A 341 29.73 -9.26 -1.59
CA LEU A 341 29.30 -7.94 -1.15
C LEU A 341 28.69 -8.08 0.25
N ARG A 342 29.24 -7.32 1.19
CA ARG A 342 28.73 -7.17 2.54
C ARG A 342 28.12 -5.79 2.72
N ARG A 343 27.00 -5.72 3.44
CA ARG A 343 26.23 -4.48 3.65
C ARG A 343 25.78 -4.37 5.10
N LYS A 344 25.81 -3.16 5.65
CA LYS A 344 25.26 -2.84 6.97
C LYS A 344 24.64 -1.46 6.95
N VAL A 345 23.47 -1.31 7.58
CA VAL A 345 22.83 -0.01 7.80
C VAL A 345 23.16 0.47 9.22
N GLU A 346 23.57 1.72 9.34
CA GLU A 346 23.77 2.42 10.60
C GLU A 346 22.81 3.62 10.66
N HIS A 347 22.11 3.73 11.79
CA HIS A 347 21.11 4.75 12.05
C HIS A 347 21.69 5.84 12.95
N GLY A 348 21.74 7.06 12.44
CA GLY A 348 22.04 8.27 13.22
C GLY A 348 20.86 9.24 13.20
N SER A 349 20.84 10.18 14.15
CA SER A 349 19.78 11.21 14.25
C SER A 349 19.72 12.09 13.00
N ASP A 350 20.87 12.45 12.44
CA ASP A 350 20.98 13.44 11.37
C ASP A 350 21.31 12.78 10.02
N LYS A 351 21.79 11.54 10.07
CA LYS A 351 22.37 10.86 8.92
C LYS A 351 22.31 9.34 9.07
N TRP A 352 21.88 8.66 8.02
CA TRP A 352 21.92 7.21 7.96
C TRP A 352 23.00 6.76 6.99
N ILE A 353 23.72 5.72 7.34
CA ILE A 353 24.90 5.27 6.59
C ILE A 353 24.69 3.82 6.13
N LEU A 354 24.79 3.62 4.81
CA LEU A 354 24.90 2.31 4.19
C LEU A 354 26.38 1.98 4.02
N HIS A 355 26.91 1.15 4.91
CA HIS A 355 28.26 0.61 4.80
C HIS A 355 28.26 -0.56 3.82
N ALA A 356 29.19 -0.52 2.86
CA ALA A 356 29.42 -1.59 1.91
C ALA A 356 30.91 -1.91 1.83
N TRP A 357 31.24 -3.19 1.87
CA TRP A 357 32.60 -3.67 1.66
C TRP A 357 32.59 -4.99 0.89
N PHE A 358 33.74 -5.34 0.35
CA PHE A 358 33.88 -6.49 -0.53
C PHE A 358 34.97 -7.41 0.00
N GLU A 359 34.69 -8.71 -0.01
CA GLU A 359 35.60 -9.73 0.49
C GLU A 359 35.59 -10.95 -0.43
N HIS A 360 36.50 -11.88 -0.18
CA HIS A 360 36.53 -13.21 -0.81
C HIS A 360 36.50 -13.15 -2.35
N LEU A 361 37.37 -12.34 -2.95
CA LEU A 361 37.57 -12.34 -4.40
C LEU A 361 38.11 -13.70 -4.85
N GLU A 362 37.36 -14.39 -5.71
CA GLU A 362 37.70 -15.71 -6.24
C GLU A 362 37.74 -15.70 -7.76
N PHE A 363 38.58 -16.57 -8.33
CA PHE A 363 38.74 -16.74 -9.78
C PHE A 363 38.54 -18.18 -10.22
N TYR A 364 37.99 -18.35 -11.42
CA TYR A 364 37.82 -19.65 -12.06
C TYR A 364 39.14 -20.42 -12.17
N ARG A 365 39.13 -21.70 -11.76
CA ARG A 365 40.27 -22.64 -11.81
C ARG A 365 41.58 -22.10 -11.19
N SER A 366 41.49 -21.27 -10.16
CA SER A 366 42.68 -20.71 -9.48
C SER A 366 43.63 -19.97 -10.42
N ARG A 367 43.09 -19.31 -11.47
CA ARG A 367 43.90 -18.44 -12.31
C ARG A 367 44.61 -17.41 -11.43
N LYS A 368 45.90 -17.17 -11.71
CA LYS A 368 46.74 -16.21 -10.96
C LYS A 368 46.50 -14.74 -11.33
N ARG A 369 45.58 -14.46 -12.26
CA ARG A 369 45.33 -13.10 -12.78
C ARG A 369 43.84 -12.82 -12.81
N VAL A 370 43.50 -11.58 -12.48
CA VAL A 370 42.13 -11.04 -12.52
C VAL A 370 41.66 -10.96 -13.95
N ASP A 371 40.46 -11.48 -14.23
CA ASP A 371 39.80 -11.26 -15.51
C ASP A 371 38.98 -9.97 -15.46
N TYR A 372 39.64 -8.87 -15.81
CA TYR A 372 39.04 -7.53 -15.80
C TYR A 372 37.78 -7.40 -16.67
N SER A 373 37.55 -8.31 -17.64
CA SER A 373 36.34 -8.27 -18.47
C SER A 373 35.06 -8.61 -17.70
N THR A 374 35.18 -9.26 -16.54
CA THR A 374 34.03 -9.69 -15.73
C THR A 374 33.66 -8.72 -14.61
N LEU A 375 34.58 -7.84 -14.22
CA LEU A 375 34.41 -6.89 -13.11
C LEU A 375 33.35 -5.81 -13.38
N PRO A 376 33.19 -5.24 -14.61
CA PRO A 376 32.18 -4.22 -14.86
C PRO A 376 30.76 -4.67 -14.53
N ASP A 377 30.39 -5.90 -14.92
CA ASP A 377 29.08 -6.47 -14.63
C ASP A 377 28.85 -6.68 -13.13
N LEU A 378 29.88 -7.11 -12.41
CA LEU A 378 29.84 -7.26 -10.95
C LEU A 378 29.67 -5.88 -10.28
N ALA A 379 30.40 -4.87 -10.77
CA ALA A 379 30.34 -3.50 -10.24
C ALA A 379 28.95 -2.89 -10.48
N ALA A 380 28.39 -3.12 -11.67
CA ALA A 380 27.04 -2.71 -12.03
C ALA A 380 25.97 -3.36 -11.12
N ALA A 381 26.07 -4.66 -10.85
CA ALA A 381 25.18 -5.34 -9.91
C ALA A 381 25.30 -4.80 -8.48
N ALA A 382 26.52 -4.60 -7.98
CA ALA A 382 26.75 -4.03 -6.67
C ALA A 382 26.15 -2.62 -6.56
N ALA A 383 26.41 -1.76 -7.55
CA ALA A 383 25.85 -0.41 -7.60
C ALA A 383 24.31 -0.42 -7.64
N LEU A 384 23.70 -1.33 -8.41
CA LEU A 384 22.24 -1.50 -8.44
C LEU A 384 21.68 -1.84 -7.06
N ILE A 385 22.27 -2.82 -6.38
CA ILE A 385 21.84 -3.25 -5.04
C ILE A 385 21.93 -2.07 -4.06
N LEU A 386 23.09 -1.41 -4.00
CA LEU A 386 23.34 -0.31 -3.07
C LEU A 386 22.45 0.90 -3.34
N ALA A 387 22.17 1.20 -4.61
CA ALA A 387 21.26 2.28 -4.99
C ALA A 387 19.83 2.02 -4.50
N VAL A 388 19.33 0.78 -4.62
CA VAL A 388 17.97 0.44 -4.19
C VAL A 388 17.85 0.37 -2.67
N ASP A 389 18.87 -0.13 -1.97
CA ASP A 389 18.91 -0.03 -0.50
C ASP A 389 18.86 1.43 -0.05
N ALA A 390 19.65 2.31 -0.67
CA ALA A 390 19.67 3.72 -0.35
C ALA A 390 18.33 4.41 -0.68
N GLU A 391 17.67 4.04 -1.78
CA GLU A 391 16.31 4.52 -2.09
C GLU A 391 15.32 4.13 -0.97
N ARG A 392 15.37 2.87 -0.52
CA ARG A 392 14.55 2.39 0.59
C ARG A 392 14.83 3.16 1.88
N MET A 393 16.10 3.41 2.19
CA MET A 393 16.52 4.22 3.33
C MET A 393 15.98 5.65 3.24
N LEU A 394 16.07 6.31 2.08
CA LEU A 394 15.50 7.64 1.86
C LEU A 394 13.99 7.65 2.16
N ARG A 395 13.26 6.70 1.60
CA ARG A 395 11.81 6.56 1.78
C ARG A 395 11.41 6.40 3.25
N ARG A 396 12.20 5.64 4.01
CA ARG A 396 12.04 5.46 5.45
C ARG A 396 12.33 6.72 6.25
N ALA A 397 13.45 7.38 5.97
CA ALA A 397 13.84 8.62 6.63
C ALA A 397 12.81 9.74 6.43
N ALA A 398 12.17 9.82 5.25
CA ALA A 398 11.08 10.77 5.01
C ALA A 398 9.80 10.45 5.78
N GLU A 399 9.46 9.18 5.95
CA GLU A 399 8.30 8.78 6.76
C GLU A 399 8.50 9.16 8.24
N GLU A 400 9.72 8.99 8.75
CA GLU A 400 10.10 9.36 10.12
C GLU A 400 10.28 10.87 10.31
N SER A 401 10.05 11.70 9.28
CA SER A 401 10.28 13.15 9.29
C SER A 401 11.70 13.55 9.72
N ALA A 402 12.67 12.63 9.61
CA ALA A 402 13.99 12.80 10.21
C ALA A 402 14.86 13.82 9.47
N GLY A 403 14.49 14.26 8.25
CA GLY A 403 15.33 15.09 7.40
C GLY A 403 16.72 14.48 7.12
N ALA A 404 16.92 13.21 7.49
CA ALA A 404 18.22 12.59 7.58
C ALA A 404 18.80 12.38 6.18
N GLY A 405 20.03 12.85 5.98
CA GLY A 405 20.77 12.56 4.76
C GLY A 405 21.14 11.08 4.71
N ILE A 406 21.12 10.49 3.53
CA ILE A 406 21.66 9.14 3.31
C ILE A 406 23.09 9.24 2.80
N GLN A 407 23.97 8.39 3.31
CA GLN A 407 25.34 8.23 2.79
C GLN A 407 25.62 6.77 2.47
N ILE A 408 26.15 6.52 1.28
CA ILE A 408 26.69 5.22 0.89
C ILE A 408 28.21 5.29 1.07
N CYS A 409 28.74 4.46 1.97
CA CYS A 409 30.17 4.33 2.26
C CYS A 409 30.68 3.02 1.66
N VAL A 410 31.51 3.10 0.62
CA VAL A 410 32.12 1.93 -0.01
C VAL A 410 33.60 1.85 0.39
N ARG A 411 33.98 0.79 1.12
CA ARG A 411 35.34 0.57 1.58
C ARG A 411 36.24 -0.01 0.49
N ARG A 412 37.54 0.29 0.58
CA ARG A 412 38.59 -0.20 -0.31
C ARG A 412 39.46 -1.26 0.37
N ASP A 413 38.88 -2.43 0.58
CA ASP A 413 39.54 -3.52 1.32
C ASP A 413 40.13 -4.61 0.39
N LEU A 414 40.14 -4.39 -0.94
CA LEU A 414 40.73 -5.30 -1.92
C LEU A 414 42.13 -4.84 -2.37
N ASP A 415 42.82 -5.67 -3.17
CA ASP A 415 44.09 -5.29 -3.80
C ASP A 415 43.92 -4.02 -4.67
N GLU A 416 44.97 -3.19 -4.75
CA GLU A 416 44.93 -1.88 -5.39
C GLU A 416 44.40 -1.92 -6.84
N ASP A 417 44.91 -2.85 -7.65
CA ASP A 417 44.45 -3.05 -9.03
C ASP A 417 42.94 -3.38 -9.10
N VAL A 418 42.45 -4.20 -8.17
CA VAL A 418 41.03 -4.56 -8.11
C VAL A 418 40.20 -3.38 -7.65
N ASN A 419 40.67 -2.60 -6.68
CA ASN A 419 39.99 -1.39 -6.25
C ASN A 419 39.77 -0.42 -7.42
N VAL A 420 40.78 -0.21 -8.26
CA VAL A 420 40.68 0.68 -9.43
C VAL A 420 39.66 0.17 -10.46
N HIS A 421 39.66 -1.13 -10.74
CA HIS A 421 38.80 -1.67 -11.80
C HIS A 421 37.39 -2.04 -11.34
N PHE A 422 37.17 -2.26 -10.04
CA PHE A 422 35.89 -2.72 -9.49
C PHE A 422 35.28 -1.70 -8.53
N ILE A 423 35.96 -1.34 -7.43
CA ILE A 423 35.40 -0.42 -6.41
C ILE A 423 35.15 0.97 -6.99
N ASP A 424 36.09 1.48 -7.78
CA ASP A 424 35.93 2.78 -8.44
C ASP A 424 34.82 2.75 -9.48
N ALA A 425 34.62 1.62 -10.17
CA ALA A 425 33.48 1.44 -11.07
C ALA A 425 32.14 1.47 -10.30
N VAL A 426 32.02 0.77 -9.16
CA VAL A 426 30.83 0.83 -8.28
C VAL A 426 30.56 2.28 -7.87
N HIS A 427 31.58 2.96 -7.37
CA HIS A 427 31.47 4.35 -6.94
C HIS A 427 31.05 5.28 -8.08
N ASN A 428 31.65 5.13 -9.27
CA ASN A 428 31.33 5.93 -10.44
C ASN A 428 29.89 5.70 -10.91
N HIS A 429 29.38 4.46 -10.87
CA HIS A 429 27.98 4.18 -11.18
C HIS A 429 27.01 4.88 -10.22
N LEU A 430 27.30 4.85 -8.92
CA LEU A 430 26.49 5.49 -7.88
C LEU A 430 26.55 7.03 -7.97
N GLN A 431 27.73 7.60 -8.15
CA GLN A 431 27.91 9.05 -8.28
C GLN A 431 27.28 9.61 -9.55
N ALA A 432 27.47 8.93 -10.69
CA ALA A 432 26.88 9.34 -11.96
C ALA A 432 25.37 9.05 -12.06
N ARG A 433 24.75 8.51 -10.98
CA ARG A 433 23.33 8.15 -10.93
C ARG A 433 22.88 7.29 -12.11
N ARG A 434 23.74 6.35 -12.53
CA ARG A 434 23.37 5.38 -13.59
C ARG A 434 22.20 4.50 -13.17
N ILE A 435 22.08 4.29 -11.86
CA ILE A 435 20.83 3.89 -11.21
C ILE A 435 20.34 5.08 -10.39
N ARG A 436 19.10 5.50 -10.62
CA ARG A 436 18.46 6.52 -9.80
C ARG A 436 18.37 6.02 -8.35
N ILE A 437 18.78 6.84 -7.38
CA ILE A 437 18.68 6.54 -5.94
C ILE A 437 17.46 7.24 -5.34
N GLU A 438 17.23 8.48 -5.76
CA GLU A 438 16.16 9.30 -5.23
C GLU A 438 14.79 8.93 -5.87
N PRO A 439 13.71 8.82 -5.07
CA PRO A 439 12.36 8.65 -5.60
C PRO A 439 11.99 9.76 -6.60
N GLU A 440 11.05 9.48 -7.50
CA GLU A 440 10.53 10.51 -8.40
C GLU A 440 9.84 11.64 -7.60
N GLY A 441 10.18 12.89 -7.92
CA GLY A 441 9.66 14.06 -7.20
C GLY A 441 10.31 14.29 -5.82
N TRP A 442 11.41 13.63 -5.50
CA TRP A 442 12.13 13.83 -4.24
C TRP A 442 12.70 15.25 -4.12
N SER A 443 12.38 15.94 -3.03
CA SER A 443 12.76 17.33 -2.76
C SER A 443 13.73 17.52 -1.58
N SER A 444 14.03 16.45 -0.85
CA SER A 444 14.95 16.45 0.29
C SER A 444 16.41 16.27 -0.17
N PRO A 445 17.41 16.44 0.72
CA PRO A 445 18.82 16.28 0.35
C PRO A 445 19.08 14.93 -0.36
N PRO A 446 19.84 14.94 -1.46
CA PRO A 446 20.14 13.72 -2.21
C PRO A 446 21.07 12.80 -1.41
N ALA A 447 21.10 11.52 -1.77
CA ALA A 447 22.04 10.59 -1.16
C ALA A 447 23.48 10.99 -1.50
N SER A 448 24.36 11.02 -0.50
CA SER A 448 25.80 11.22 -0.73
C SER A 448 26.50 9.88 -0.94
N VAL A 449 27.54 9.86 -1.76
CA VAL A 449 28.36 8.66 -2.00
C VAL A 449 29.79 9.03 -1.66
N VAL A 450 30.39 8.28 -0.73
CA VAL A 450 31.72 8.56 -0.18
C VAL A 450 32.59 7.32 -0.26
N ARG A 451 33.86 7.52 -0.63
CA ARG A 451 34.90 6.50 -0.53
C ARG A 451 35.40 6.50 0.91
N ALA A 452 35.28 5.35 1.59
CA ALA A 452 35.76 5.17 2.95
C ALA A 452 37.20 4.68 2.95
#